data_AF-A0AAU6IQU0-F1
#
_entry.id   AF-A0AAU6IQU0-F1
#
_cell.length_a   1.000
_cell.length_b   1.000
_cell.length_c   1.000
_cell.angle_alpha   90.00
_cell.angle_beta   90.00
_cell.angle_gamma   90.00
#
_symmetry.space_group_name_H-M   'P 1'
#
loop_
_entity.id
_entity.type
_entity.pdbx_description
1 polymer ?
#
loop_
_entity_poly.entity_id
_entity_poly.type
_entity_poly.pdbx_seq_one_letter_code
_entity_poly.pdbx_strand_id
1 'polypeptide(L)'
;MTDILTPLARRYGADSPLAFLLDLAAQNAGPTDQEQRDDAETAAAHHTYNAYPSTLGQAVDTDAWQGYPPVYDNGSRRWEASAVAWLDGGLWLHHTLRITEHDGATDVLTLVVPCTCGRGYIDMVLDAEDDLMEILSELRPTHGLSPHNDRDPLDCTSVTTTPYLEAVAAWR
;
A
#
# COMPACT_ATOMS: atom_id res chain seq x y z
N MET A 1 12.65 -12.33 54.40
CA MET A 1 11.21 -12.14 54.08
C MET A 1 11.11 -10.84 53.32
N THR A 2 10.92 -10.92 52.00
CA THR A 2 10.66 -9.77 51.13
C THR A 2 9.21 -9.87 50.69
N ASP A 3 8.35 -9.08 51.32
CA ASP A 3 6.97 -8.88 50.86
C ASP A 3 7.00 -8.10 49.55
N ILE A 4 6.58 -8.77 48.48
CA ILE A 4 6.39 -8.17 47.16
C ILE A 4 5.03 -7.46 47.22
N LEU A 5 5.06 -6.13 47.34
CA LEU A 5 3.88 -5.30 47.13
C LEU A 5 3.47 -5.40 45.65
N THR A 6 2.68 -6.42 45.30
CA THR A 6 1.93 -6.41 44.04
C THR A 6 0.88 -5.31 44.18
N PRO A 7 0.93 -4.22 43.41
CA PRO A 7 -0.16 -3.25 43.45
C PRO A 7 -1.39 -3.95 42.88
N LEU A 8 -2.38 -4.21 43.73
CA LEU A 8 -3.71 -4.61 43.28
C LEU A 8 -4.26 -3.43 42.47
N ALA A 9 -4.29 -3.56 41.15
CA ALA A 9 -4.95 -2.59 40.28
C ALA A 9 -6.41 -2.48 40.72
N ARG A 10 -6.75 -1.41 41.44
CA ARG A 10 -8.09 -1.15 41.91
C ARG A 10 -8.95 -0.88 40.68
N ARG A 11 -9.96 -1.72 40.44
CA ARG A 11 -10.93 -1.48 39.35
C ARG A 11 -11.56 -0.11 39.55
N TYR A 12 -11.54 0.71 38.50
CA TYR A 12 -12.16 2.03 38.50
C TYR A 12 -13.69 1.88 38.43
N GLY A 13 -14.41 2.83 39.01
CA GLY A 13 -15.87 2.88 38.89
C GLY A 13 -16.29 3.33 37.49
N ALA A 14 -17.45 2.86 37.01
CA ALA A 14 -17.97 3.22 35.69
C ALA A 14 -18.15 4.73 35.49
N ASP A 15 -18.48 5.47 36.57
CA ASP A 15 -18.64 6.94 36.54
C ASP A 15 -17.38 7.71 36.97
N SER A 16 -16.22 7.04 37.01
CA SER A 16 -14.98 7.70 37.42
C SER A 16 -14.38 8.54 36.29
N PRO A 17 -13.61 9.60 36.61
CA PRO A 17 -12.87 10.36 35.60
C PRO A 17 -11.95 9.49 34.73
N LEU A 18 -11.40 8.39 35.28
CA LEU A 18 -10.57 7.45 34.51
C LEU A 18 -11.40 6.65 33.49
N ALA A 19 -12.63 6.24 33.83
CA ALA A 19 -13.53 5.59 32.88
C ALA A 19 -13.85 6.53 31.71
N PHE A 20 -14.19 7.78 32.01
CA PHE A 20 -14.40 8.81 30.99
C PHE A 20 -13.17 9.02 30.09
N LEU A 21 -11.96 9.08 30.66
CA LEU A 21 -10.73 9.24 29.88
C LEU A 21 -10.41 8.01 29.01
N LEU A 22 -10.71 6.80 29.47
CA LEU A 22 -10.52 5.57 28.69
C LEU A 22 -11.55 5.45 27.56
N ASP A 23 -12.81 5.82 27.83
CA ASP A 23 -13.84 5.88 26.79
C ASP A 23 -13.53 6.97 25.76
N LEU A 24 -13.03 8.13 26.21
CA LEU A 24 -12.53 9.17 25.32
C LEU A 24 -11.34 8.66 24.50
N ALA A 25 -10.39 7.97 25.12
CA ALA A 25 -9.25 7.39 24.41
C ALA A 25 -9.67 6.31 23.41
N ALA A 26 -10.70 5.52 23.71
CA ALA A 26 -11.26 4.54 22.79
C ALA A 26 -12.02 5.20 21.62
N GLN A 27 -12.76 6.28 21.89
CA GLN A 27 -13.44 7.08 20.85
C GLN A 27 -12.45 7.88 19.98
N ASN A 28 -11.28 8.20 20.51
CA ASN A 28 -10.19 8.88 19.80
C ASN A 28 -9.06 7.92 19.42
N ALA A 29 -9.26 6.60 19.53
CA ALA A 29 -8.38 5.65 18.89
C ALA A 29 -8.47 5.96 17.40
N GLY A 30 -7.34 6.17 16.74
CA GLY A 30 -7.29 6.55 15.33
C GLY A 30 -8.07 5.56 14.43
N PRO A 31 -8.15 5.86 13.13
CA PRO A 31 -8.97 5.06 12.21
C PRO A 31 -8.59 3.58 12.30
N THR A 32 -9.60 2.72 12.25
CA THR A 32 -9.42 1.27 12.22
C THR A 32 -8.71 0.84 10.93
N ASP A 33 -8.11 -0.35 10.92
CA ASP A 33 -7.49 -0.89 9.70
C ASP A 33 -8.48 -0.99 8.53
N GLN A 34 -9.77 -1.21 8.81
CA GLN A 34 -10.79 -1.25 7.77
C GLN A 34 -11.06 0.14 7.19
N GLU A 35 -11.24 1.14 8.03
CA GLU A 35 -11.41 2.53 7.58
C GLU A 35 -10.20 2.98 6.76
N GLN A 36 -8.99 2.63 7.18
CA GLN A 36 -7.76 2.96 6.43
C GLN A 36 -7.67 2.26 5.07
N ARG A 37 -8.20 1.03 4.95
CA ARG A 37 -8.31 0.32 3.66
C ARG A 37 -9.30 1.03 2.75
N ASP A 38 -10.50 1.29 3.24
CA ASP A 38 -11.58 1.93 2.48
C ASP A 38 -11.19 3.35 2.04
N ASP A 39 -10.49 4.09 2.90
CA ASP A 39 -9.93 5.42 2.60
C ASP A 39 -8.86 5.34 1.51
N ALA A 40 -7.97 4.34 1.56
CA ALA A 40 -6.94 4.15 0.52
C ALA A 40 -7.55 3.78 -0.84
N GLU A 41 -8.55 2.90 -0.86
CA GLU A 41 -9.30 2.55 -2.09
C GLU A 41 -9.94 3.80 -2.70
N THR A 42 -10.65 4.57 -1.85
CA THR A 42 -11.33 5.80 -2.27
C THR A 42 -10.34 6.84 -2.79
N ALA A 43 -9.22 7.03 -2.08
CA ALA A 43 -8.17 7.98 -2.46
C ALA A 43 -7.55 7.59 -3.81
N ALA A 44 -7.25 6.31 -4.02
CA ALA A 44 -6.67 5.82 -5.26
C ALA A 44 -7.62 6.03 -6.45
N ALA A 45 -8.89 5.63 -6.32
CA ALA A 45 -9.90 5.81 -7.35
C ALA A 45 -10.11 7.29 -7.68
N HIS A 46 -10.18 8.14 -6.66
CA HIS A 46 -10.31 9.59 -6.83
C HIS A 46 -9.07 10.20 -7.50
N HIS A 47 -7.87 9.79 -7.11
CA HIS A 47 -6.63 10.26 -7.73
C HIS A 47 -6.58 9.88 -9.21
N THR A 48 -6.85 8.61 -9.57
CA THR A 48 -6.85 8.20 -10.98
C THR A 48 -7.91 8.90 -11.82
N TYR A 49 -9.10 9.11 -11.27
CA TYR A 49 -10.16 9.83 -11.97
C TYR A 49 -9.78 11.28 -12.30
N ASN A 50 -9.09 11.96 -11.38
CA ASN A 50 -8.77 13.38 -11.54
C ASN A 50 -7.44 13.64 -12.27
N ALA A 51 -6.40 12.87 -11.97
CA ALA A 51 -5.06 13.07 -12.54
C ALA A 51 -4.88 12.37 -13.90
N TYR A 52 -5.69 11.34 -14.19
CA TYR A 52 -5.62 10.53 -15.41
C TYR A 52 -6.99 10.40 -16.10
N PRO A 53 -7.72 11.51 -16.33
CA PRO A 53 -9.13 11.48 -16.74
C PRO A 53 -9.35 10.90 -18.15
N SER A 54 -8.33 10.95 -19.01
CA SER A 54 -8.43 10.47 -20.39
C SER A 54 -7.98 9.01 -20.53
N THR A 55 -7.32 8.46 -19.51
CA THR A 55 -6.67 7.17 -19.53
C THR A 55 -7.19 6.27 -18.40
N LEU A 56 -6.52 6.24 -17.23
CA LEU A 56 -6.88 5.35 -16.13
C LEU A 56 -8.29 5.63 -15.59
N GLY A 57 -8.71 6.89 -15.55
CA GLY A 57 -10.07 7.26 -15.14
C GLY A 57 -11.19 6.71 -16.04
N GLN A 58 -10.86 6.25 -17.25
CA GLN A 58 -11.81 5.56 -18.15
C GLN A 58 -11.62 4.04 -18.16
N ALA A 59 -10.41 3.56 -17.85
CA ALA A 59 -10.03 2.16 -18.01
C ALA A 59 -10.08 1.33 -16.72
N VAL A 60 -9.95 1.99 -15.56
CA VAL A 60 -9.93 1.34 -14.25
C VAL A 60 -11.20 1.72 -13.50
N ASP A 61 -12.06 0.73 -13.25
CA ASP A 61 -13.28 0.93 -12.49
C ASP A 61 -12.98 1.28 -11.02
N THR A 62 -13.88 2.02 -10.38
CA THR A 62 -13.70 2.46 -9.00
C THR A 62 -13.62 1.30 -8.00
N ASP A 63 -14.22 0.15 -8.32
CA ASP A 63 -14.23 -1.07 -7.49
C ASP A 63 -13.07 -2.03 -7.83
N ALA A 64 -12.19 -1.67 -8.77
CA ALA A 64 -11.01 -2.46 -9.09
C ALA A 64 -9.88 -2.32 -8.06
N TRP A 65 -9.99 -1.35 -7.15
CA TRP A 65 -9.00 -1.07 -6.12
C TRP A 65 -9.21 -1.95 -4.88
N GLN A 66 -8.11 -2.53 -4.39
CA GLN A 66 -8.06 -3.22 -3.11
C GLN A 66 -7.12 -2.47 -2.16
N GLY A 67 -7.65 -2.05 -1.01
CA GLY A 67 -6.93 -1.31 0.02
C GLY A 67 -6.18 -2.22 0.98
N TYR A 68 -5.07 -1.70 1.50
CA TYR A 68 -4.21 -2.31 2.49
C TYR A 68 -3.92 -1.32 3.61
N PRO A 69 -4.00 -1.75 4.89
CA PRO A 69 -3.69 -0.89 6.02
C PRO A 69 -2.18 -0.59 6.05
N PRO A 70 -1.74 0.45 6.79
CA PRO A 70 -0.33 0.71 6.96
C PRO A 70 0.37 -0.47 7.65
N VAL A 71 1.58 -0.77 7.20
CA VAL A 71 2.42 -1.81 7.79
C VAL A 71 3.50 -1.16 8.63
N TYR A 72 3.59 -1.59 9.89
CA TYR A 72 4.65 -1.18 10.79
C TYR A 72 5.70 -2.29 10.82
N ASP A 73 6.90 -2.01 10.33
CA ASP A 73 8.03 -2.90 10.56
C ASP A 73 8.60 -2.64 11.97
N ASN A 74 9.05 -3.71 12.64
CA ASN A 74 9.58 -3.73 14.01
C ASN A 74 10.84 -2.87 14.20
N GLY A 75 11.32 -2.20 13.13
CA GLY A 75 12.54 -1.41 13.06
C GLY A 75 12.36 0.08 12.75
N SER A 76 11.15 0.64 12.88
CA SER A 76 10.81 2.08 12.70
C SER A 76 10.37 2.51 11.29
N ARG A 77 10.29 1.58 10.33
CA ARG A 77 9.74 1.90 9.01
C ARG A 77 8.23 1.70 9.04
N ARG A 78 7.50 2.81 8.87
CA ARG A 78 6.07 2.83 8.63
C ARG A 78 5.85 2.86 7.12
N TRP A 79 5.07 1.92 6.62
CA TRP A 79 4.49 1.97 5.29
C TRP A 79 3.08 2.52 5.44
N GLU A 80 2.72 3.52 4.63
CA GLU A 80 1.38 4.10 4.67
C GLU A 80 0.33 3.11 4.14
N ALA A 81 -0.94 3.41 4.42
CA ALA A 81 -2.03 2.74 3.74
C ALA A 81 -1.87 2.90 2.22
N SER A 82 -2.22 1.85 1.49
CA SER A 82 -2.03 1.78 0.04
C SER A 82 -3.21 1.08 -0.60
N ALA A 83 -3.38 1.25 -1.90
CA ALA A 83 -4.35 0.50 -2.68
C ALA A 83 -3.71 -0.04 -3.96
N VAL A 84 -4.19 -1.18 -4.42
CA VAL A 84 -3.69 -1.86 -5.62
C VAL A 84 -4.84 -2.15 -6.58
N ALA A 85 -4.63 -1.90 -7.87
CA ALA A 85 -5.55 -2.29 -8.94
C ALA A 85 -4.84 -3.15 -9.98
N TRP A 86 -5.40 -4.32 -10.29
CA TRP A 86 -4.86 -5.25 -11.28
C TRP A 86 -5.29 -4.87 -12.70
N LEU A 87 -4.33 -4.78 -13.62
CA LEU A 87 -4.55 -4.37 -15.02
C LEU A 87 -4.49 -5.53 -16.03
N ASP A 88 -4.42 -6.77 -15.55
CA ASP A 88 -4.15 -7.96 -16.36
C ASP A 88 -2.73 -8.01 -16.96
N GLY A 89 -2.38 -9.11 -17.60
CA GLY A 89 -1.08 -9.30 -18.27
C GLY A 89 0.12 -9.33 -17.33
N GLY A 90 -0.09 -9.39 -16.02
CA GLY A 90 0.99 -9.26 -15.05
C GLY A 90 1.12 -7.87 -14.44
N LEU A 91 0.37 -6.86 -14.91
CA LEU A 91 0.54 -5.46 -14.53
C LEU A 91 -0.41 -5.08 -13.40
N TRP A 92 0.05 -4.19 -12.52
CA TRP A 92 -0.82 -3.54 -11.54
C TRP A 92 -0.40 -2.13 -11.23
N LEU A 93 -1.37 -1.35 -10.76
CA LEU A 93 -1.15 -0.05 -10.15
C LEU A 93 -1.01 -0.21 -8.64
N HIS A 94 -0.09 0.54 -8.06
CA HIS A 94 0.05 0.71 -6.62
C HIS A 94 -0.06 2.19 -6.29
N HIS A 95 -1.08 2.54 -5.52
CA HIS A 95 -1.30 3.88 -5.00
C HIS A 95 -0.90 3.92 -3.53
N THR A 96 -0.18 4.96 -3.14
CA THR A 96 0.15 5.24 -1.74
C THR A 96 0.15 6.74 -1.51
N LEU A 97 -0.07 7.15 -0.27
CA LEU A 97 0.23 8.50 0.16
C LEU A 97 1.70 8.60 0.57
N ARG A 98 2.41 9.57 0.01
CA ARG A 98 3.74 9.97 0.47
C ARG A 98 3.59 11.22 1.32
N ILE A 99 3.95 11.11 2.60
CA ILE A 99 3.88 12.23 3.55
C ILE A 99 5.30 12.72 3.79
N THR A 100 5.58 13.98 3.43
CA THR A 100 6.84 14.66 3.75
C THR A 100 6.59 15.88 4.62
N GLU A 101 7.58 16.30 5.41
CA GLU A 101 7.46 17.48 6.27
C GLU A 101 7.28 18.78 5.46
N HIS A 102 7.82 18.83 4.24
CA HIS A 102 7.81 20.05 3.41
C HIS A 102 6.59 20.13 2.48
N ASP A 103 6.21 19.02 1.85
CA ASP A 103 5.20 19.00 0.79
C ASP A 103 3.84 18.48 1.28
N GLY A 104 3.78 18.01 2.53
CA GLY A 104 2.58 17.41 3.10
C GLY A 104 2.30 16.03 2.51
N ALA A 105 1.01 15.67 2.43
CA ALA A 105 0.57 14.41 1.83
C ALA A 105 0.41 14.58 0.32
N THR A 106 1.09 13.74 -0.45
CA THR A 106 0.98 13.70 -1.91
C THR A 106 0.64 12.28 -2.35
N ASP A 107 -0.33 12.17 -3.25
CA ASP A 107 -0.64 10.90 -3.91
C ASP A 107 0.52 10.46 -4.81
N VAL A 108 0.92 9.20 -4.68
CA VAL A 108 1.94 8.58 -5.54
C VAL A 108 1.31 7.37 -6.19
N LEU A 109 1.31 7.37 -7.52
CA LEU A 109 0.86 6.25 -8.32
C LEU A 109 2.07 5.59 -8.96
N THR A 110 2.17 4.27 -8.83
CA THR A 110 3.25 3.46 -9.40
C THR A 110 2.65 2.39 -10.28
N LEU A 111 3.09 2.31 -11.54
CA LEU A 111 2.83 1.19 -12.41
C LEU A 111 3.89 0.13 -12.18
N VAL A 112 3.47 -1.08 -11.83
CA VAL A 112 4.37 -2.21 -11.60
C VAL A 112 4.22 -3.20 -12.76
N VAL A 113 5.35 -3.45 -13.43
CA VAL A 113 5.37 -4.10 -14.75
C VAL A 113 6.29 -5.31 -14.72
N PRO A 114 5.86 -6.48 -15.23
CA PRO A 114 6.72 -7.65 -15.35
C PRO A 114 7.88 -7.38 -16.31
N CYS A 115 9.08 -7.87 -15.97
CA CYS A 115 10.25 -7.72 -16.82
C CYS A 115 10.29 -8.79 -17.93
N THR A 116 10.80 -8.45 -19.12
CA THR A 116 10.98 -9.38 -20.24
C THR A 116 11.91 -10.57 -19.92
N CYS A 117 12.76 -10.47 -18.88
CA CYS A 117 13.59 -11.59 -18.43
C CYS A 117 12.82 -12.64 -17.61
N GLY A 118 11.58 -12.34 -17.20
CA GLY A 118 10.71 -13.22 -16.43
C GLY A 118 11.12 -13.43 -14.96
N ARG A 119 12.03 -12.62 -14.43
CA ARG A 119 12.60 -12.80 -13.07
C ARG A 119 12.02 -11.87 -12.00
N GLY A 120 11.17 -10.93 -12.39
CA GLY A 120 10.55 -10.01 -11.44
C GLY A 120 9.88 -8.83 -12.13
N TYR A 121 9.81 -7.73 -11.40
CA TYR A 121 9.03 -6.55 -11.73
C TYR A 121 9.89 -5.30 -11.72
N ILE A 122 9.38 -4.27 -12.39
CA ILE A 122 9.94 -2.92 -12.40
C ILE A 122 8.84 -1.96 -11.96
N ASP A 123 9.20 -1.05 -11.07
CA ASP A 123 8.29 -0.06 -10.49
C ASP A 123 8.52 1.28 -11.22
N MET A 124 7.48 1.82 -11.84
CA MET A 124 7.53 3.07 -12.60
C MET A 124 6.57 4.07 -11.95
N VAL A 125 7.12 5.11 -11.31
CA VAL A 125 6.30 6.18 -10.72
C VAL A 125 5.69 7.02 -11.84
N LEU A 126 4.40 7.32 -11.70
CA LEU A 126 3.64 8.15 -12.64
C LEU A 126 3.40 9.51 -11.97
N ASP A 127 4.02 10.56 -12.48
CA ASP A 127 3.80 11.91 -11.96
C ASP A 127 2.61 12.57 -12.68
N ALA A 128 2.37 12.23 -13.96
CA ALA A 128 1.25 12.73 -14.75
C ALA A 128 0.74 11.74 -15.82
N GLU A 129 -0.40 12.08 -16.43
CA GLU A 129 -1.00 11.31 -17.54
C GLU A 129 -0.08 11.19 -18.76
N ASP A 130 0.75 12.21 -19.04
CA ASP A 130 1.73 12.16 -20.12
C ASP A 130 2.80 11.07 -19.90
N ASP A 131 3.28 10.90 -18.66
CA ASP A 131 4.27 9.86 -18.31
C ASP A 131 3.71 8.46 -18.54
N LEU A 132 2.43 8.25 -18.16
CA LEU A 132 1.74 7.00 -18.42
C LEU A 132 1.70 6.70 -19.91
N MET A 133 1.38 7.68 -20.75
CA MET A 133 1.32 7.50 -22.19
C MET A 133 2.68 7.20 -22.80
N GLU A 134 3.74 7.85 -22.32
CA GLU A 134 5.13 7.56 -22.70
C GLU A 134 5.47 6.11 -22.35
N ILE A 135 5.29 5.70 -21.09
CA ILE A 135 5.56 4.35 -20.61
C ILE A 135 4.76 3.30 -21.40
N LEU A 136 3.45 3.49 -21.59
CA LEU A 136 2.63 2.54 -22.34
C LEU A 136 3.09 2.41 -23.80
N SER A 137 3.64 3.48 -24.39
CA SER A 137 4.21 3.42 -25.74
C SER A 137 5.48 2.58 -25.80
N GLU A 138 6.30 2.59 -24.74
CA GLU A 138 7.51 1.78 -24.61
C GLU A 138 7.20 0.30 -24.31
N LEU A 139 6.13 0.03 -23.57
CA LEU A 139 5.69 -1.34 -23.24
C LEU A 139 4.92 -2.01 -24.38
N ARG A 140 4.41 -1.25 -25.34
CA ARG A 140 3.61 -1.77 -26.45
C ARG A 140 4.35 -2.82 -27.30
N PRO A 141 5.62 -2.63 -27.72
CA PRO A 141 6.34 -3.61 -28.54
C PRO A 141 6.56 -4.96 -27.85
N THR A 142 6.57 -4.96 -26.52
CA THR A 142 6.81 -6.12 -25.66
C THR A 142 5.52 -6.66 -25.04
N HIS A 143 4.36 -6.19 -25.51
CA HIS A 143 3.04 -6.60 -25.03
C HIS A 143 2.85 -6.41 -23.52
N GLY A 144 3.34 -5.29 -22.97
CA GLY A 144 3.19 -4.97 -21.54
C GLY A 144 4.34 -5.42 -20.65
N LEU A 145 5.46 -5.91 -21.20
CA LEU A 145 6.63 -6.31 -20.43
C LEU A 145 7.72 -5.22 -20.48
N SER A 146 8.34 -4.87 -19.35
CA SER A 146 9.44 -3.90 -19.37
C SER A 146 10.76 -4.53 -19.90
N PRO A 147 11.47 -3.92 -20.86
CA PRO A 147 12.76 -4.41 -21.33
C PRO A 147 13.78 -4.55 -20.19
N HIS A 148 14.44 -5.69 -20.10
CA HIS A 148 15.50 -5.89 -19.12
C HIS A 148 16.77 -5.09 -19.47
N ASN A 149 17.31 -4.33 -18.52
CA ASN A 149 18.60 -3.68 -18.66
C ASN A 149 19.73 -4.53 -18.05
N ASP A 150 20.51 -5.21 -18.88
CA ASP A 150 21.64 -6.05 -18.44
C ASP A 150 22.77 -5.26 -17.72
N ARG A 151 22.74 -3.93 -17.74
CA ARG A 151 23.73 -3.08 -17.06
C ARG A 151 23.44 -2.87 -15.57
N ASP A 152 22.21 -3.11 -15.14
CA ASP A 152 21.84 -3.05 -13.73
C ASP A 152 21.20 -4.40 -13.31
N PRO A 153 21.94 -5.26 -12.61
CA PRO A 153 21.45 -6.58 -12.21
C PRO A 153 20.25 -6.55 -11.26
N LEU A 154 19.97 -5.40 -10.62
CA LEU A 154 18.90 -5.22 -9.66
C LEU A 154 17.64 -4.59 -10.27
N ASP A 155 17.71 -4.18 -11.53
CA ASP A 155 16.68 -3.40 -12.23
C ASP A 155 15.28 -4.02 -12.16
N CYS A 156 15.20 -5.36 -12.24
CA CYS A 156 13.93 -6.09 -12.19
C CYS A 156 13.72 -6.92 -10.91
N THR A 157 14.45 -6.62 -9.84
CA THR A 157 14.33 -7.35 -8.56
C THR A 157 13.32 -6.74 -7.59
N SER A 158 12.53 -5.75 -8.02
CA SER A 158 11.66 -4.96 -7.13
C SER A 158 10.66 -5.79 -6.33
N VAL A 159 10.28 -6.96 -6.85
CA VAL A 159 9.47 -7.96 -6.13
C VAL A 159 10.04 -9.36 -6.34
N THR A 160 10.81 -9.87 -5.37
CA THR A 160 11.00 -11.31 -5.23
C THR A 160 9.64 -11.93 -4.92
N THR A 161 8.99 -12.49 -5.95
CA THR A 161 7.93 -13.48 -5.78
C THR A 161 8.57 -14.74 -5.20
N THR A 162 8.97 -14.69 -3.93
CA THR A 162 9.27 -15.91 -3.20
C THR A 162 7.93 -16.66 -3.13
N PRO A 163 7.80 -17.85 -3.72
CA PRO A 163 6.52 -18.56 -3.71
C PRO A 163 6.20 -18.94 -2.26
N TYR A 164 5.19 -18.28 -1.69
CA TYR A 164 4.56 -18.63 -0.42
C TYR A 164 3.70 -19.90 -0.60
N LEU A 165 4.28 -20.98 -1.16
CA LEU A 165 3.59 -22.25 -1.41
C LEU A 165 4.16 -23.44 -0.63
N GLU A 166 5.17 -23.26 0.21
CA GLU A 166 5.68 -24.37 1.06
C GLU A 166 5.27 -24.30 2.53
N ALA A 167 4.55 -23.26 2.99
CA ALA A 167 4.17 -23.14 4.40
C ALA A 167 2.87 -23.87 4.80
N VAL A 168 2.10 -24.44 3.86
CA VAL A 168 0.80 -25.09 4.17
C VAL A 168 0.90 -26.63 4.24
N ALA A 169 2.08 -27.22 3.99
CA ALA A 169 2.26 -28.68 4.05
C ALA A 169 2.64 -29.23 5.44
N ALA A 170 2.72 -28.38 6.48
CA ALA A 170 3.20 -28.79 7.82
C ALA A 170 2.11 -28.86 8.91
N TRP A 171 0.83 -28.89 8.54
CA TRP A 171 -0.27 -29.20 9.48
C TRP A 171 -1.14 -30.33 8.92
N ARG A 172 -0.62 -31.55 9.01
CA ARG A 172 -1.42 -32.78 9.12
C ARG A 172 -0.82 -33.66 10.21
#